data_AF-A0A0C1H610-F1
#
_entry.id   AF-A0A0C1H610-F1
#
_cell.length_a   1.000
_cell.length_b   1.000
_cell.length_c   1.000
_cell.angle_alpha   90.00
_cell.angle_beta   90.00
_cell.angle_gamma   90.00
#
_symmetry.space_group_name_H-M   'P 1'
#
loop_
_entity.id
_entity.type
_entity.pdbx_description
1 polymer ?
#
loop_
_entity_poly.entity_id
_entity_poly.type
_entity_poly.pdbx_seq_one_letter_code
_entity_poly.pdbx_strand_id
1 'polypeptide(L)'
;MIILVIYRNHVQNISLFGSKYGGFLMSLDKGTKEEITKKFQLHEKDTGSADVQIAILTERITELTEHLKRAPKDHGSRLALLKLVGQRRRLLDYLNSTDTKRYQTLINKLKLRR
;
A
#
# COMPACT_ATOMS: atom_id res chain seq x y z
N MET A 1 -23.08 -2.86 10.66
CA MET A 1 -21.96 -2.77 11.63
C MET A 1 -20.73 -3.60 11.21
N ILE A 2 -20.39 -3.68 9.91
CA ILE A 2 -19.28 -4.53 9.42
C ILE A 2 -18.00 -3.70 9.12
N ILE A 3 -18.13 -2.39 8.89
CA ILE A 3 -17.00 -1.52 8.51
C ILE A 3 -16.14 -1.10 9.74
N LEU A 4 -16.71 -1.10 10.94
CA LEU A 4 -16.01 -0.65 12.17
C LEU A 4 -15.17 -1.74 12.86
N VAL A 5 -15.41 -3.02 12.58
CA VAL A 5 -14.64 -4.13 13.19
C VAL A 5 -13.28 -4.35 12.51
N ILE A 6 -13.11 -3.84 11.27
CA ILE A 6 -11.89 -3.96 10.46
C ILE A 6 -10.73 -3.11 11.04
N TYR A 7 -11.03 -2.01 11.72
CA TYR A 7 -10.03 -1.00 12.12
C TYR A 7 -9.25 -1.32 13.41
N ARG A 8 -9.70 -2.28 14.23
CA ARG A 8 -9.21 -2.42 15.61
C ARG A 8 -7.98 -3.33 15.79
N ASN A 9 -7.61 -4.14 14.80
CA ASN A 9 -6.56 -5.18 14.97
C ASN A 9 -5.32 -5.04 14.05
N HIS A 10 -5.21 -4.00 13.23
CA HIS A 10 -4.08 -3.85 12.31
C HIS A 10 -2.82 -3.19 12.94
N VAL A 11 -2.91 -2.69 14.17
CA VAL A 11 -1.93 -1.77 14.76
C VAL A 11 -0.69 -2.48 15.35
N GLN A 12 -0.64 -3.81 15.40
CA GLN A 12 0.35 -4.52 16.24
C GLN A 12 1.61 -5.06 15.55
N ASN A 13 1.86 -4.86 14.24
CA ASN A 13 2.96 -5.60 13.58
C ASN A 13 3.70 -4.93 12.42
N ILE A 14 3.84 -3.60 12.41
CA ILE A 14 4.68 -2.88 11.42
C ILE A 14 5.49 -1.80 12.14
N SER A 15 6.43 -2.23 12.98
CA SER A 15 7.42 -1.36 13.65
C SER A 15 8.79 -1.37 12.96
N LEU A 16 8.93 -1.93 11.75
CA LEU A 16 10.21 -2.04 11.03
C LEU A 16 10.38 -1.15 9.79
N PHE A 17 9.37 -0.33 9.45
CA PHE A 17 9.47 0.64 8.36
C PHE A 17 9.22 2.04 8.93
N GLY A 18 10.21 2.53 9.67
CA GLY A 18 10.13 3.80 10.37
C GLY A 18 11.24 4.76 9.98
N SER A 19 10.87 5.83 9.28
CA SER A 19 11.50 7.15 9.35
C SER A 19 10.36 8.16 9.26
N LYS A 20 9.79 8.61 10.39
CA LYS A 20 10.18 9.78 11.20
C LYS A 20 9.96 11.11 10.46
N TYR A 21 9.16 11.97 11.12
CA TYR A 21 8.75 13.34 10.78
C TYR A 21 7.53 13.47 9.86
N GLY A 22 6.44 13.92 10.47
CA GLY A 22 5.21 14.30 9.78
C GLY A 22 5.41 15.56 8.94
N GLY A 23 5.35 15.37 7.63
CA GLY A 23 5.07 16.41 6.64
C GLY A 23 3.91 15.91 5.79
N PHE A 24 2.82 16.68 5.76
CA PHE A 24 1.60 16.36 5.05
C PHE A 24 1.84 16.48 3.54
N LEU A 25 2.24 15.40 2.88
CA LEU A 25 2.40 15.35 1.43
C LEU A 25 1.49 14.28 0.84
N MET A 26 0.69 14.67 -0.16
CA MET A 26 -0.07 13.76 -1.02
C MET A 26 0.83 12.83 -1.86
N SER A 27 2.15 12.98 -1.77
CA SER A 27 3.18 12.22 -2.50
C SER A 27 4.10 11.51 -1.51
N LEU A 28 4.35 10.22 -1.76
CA LEU A 28 5.41 9.47 -1.10
C LEU A 28 6.75 10.20 -1.29
N ASP A 29 7.55 10.23 -0.22
CA ASP A 29 8.91 10.74 -0.28
C ASP A 29 9.74 9.94 -1.30
N LYS A 30 10.63 10.63 -2.03
CA LYS A 30 11.44 9.99 -3.07
C LYS A 30 12.31 8.86 -2.50
N GLY A 31 12.87 9.03 -1.30
CA GLY A 31 13.69 8.01 -0.65
C GLY A 31 12.87 6.76 -0.32
N THR A 32 11.69 6.94 0.26
CA THR A 32 10.78 5.82 0.60
C THR A 32 10.36 5.06 -0.67
N LYS A 33 10.05 5.78 -1.75
CA LYS A 33 9.68 5.15 -3.03
C LYS A 33 10.83 4.35 -3.63
N GLU A 34 12.05 4.86 -3.57
CA GLU A 34 13.25 4.16 -4.06
C GLU A 34 13.55 2.89 -3.24
N GLU A 35 13.41 2.95 -1.92
CA GLU A 35 13.58 1.78 -1.06
C GLU A 35 12.56 0.68 -1.37
N ILE A 36 11.29 1.05 -1.53
CA ILE A 36 10.24 0.10 -1.91
C ILE A 36 10.54 -0.49 -3.29
N THR A 37 10.97 0.33 -4.24
CA THR A 37 11.33 -0.14 -5.59
C THR A 37 12.44 -1.18 -5.50
N LYS A 38 13.55 -0.87 -4.80
CA LYS A 38 14.67 -1.80 -4.61
C LYS A 38 14.27 -3.12 -3.94
N LYS A 39 13.31 -3.09 -3.01
CA LYS A 39 12.83 -4.28 -2.28
C LYS A 39 11.92 -5.19 -3.10
N PHE A 40 11.21 -4.65 -4.08
CA PHE A 40 10.16 -5.37 -4.83
C PHE A 40 10.41 -5.46 -6.35
N GLN A 41 11.49 -4.86 -6.85
CA GLN A 41 11.93 -4.98 -8.24
C GLN A 41 12.27 -6.44 -8.59
N LEU A 42 11.90 -6.88 -9.79
CA LEU A 42 12.27 -8.20 -10.32
C LEU A 42 13.68 -8.21 -10.90
N HIS A 43 14.12 -7.07 -11.41
CA HIS A 43 15.45 -6.82 -11.96
C HIS A 43 15.86 -5.37 -11.67
N GLU A 44 17.14 -5.03 -11.75
CA GLU A 44 17.66 -3.71 -11.31
C GLU A 44 17.04 -2.49 -12.01
N LYS A 45 16.51 -2.66 -13.22
CA LYS A 45 15.84 -1.60 -13.99
C LYS A 45 14.30 -1.63 -13.89
N ASP A 46 13.74 -2.48 -13.04
CA ASP A 46 12.29 -2.66 -12.92
C ASP A 46 11.70 -1.58 -12.01
N THR A 47 11.10 -0.57 -12.64
CA THR A 47 10.42 0.53 -11.94
C THR A 47 8.90 0.45 -12.04
N GLY A 48 8.38 -0.53 -12.79
CA GLY A 48 7.01 -0.53 -13.29
C GLY A 48 6.28 -1.85 -13.19
N SER A 49 6.89 -2.92 -12.68
CA SER A 49 6.20 -4.19 -12.49
C SER A 49 5.00 -4.08 -11.55
N ALA A 50 4.08 -5.04 -11.69
CA ALA A 50 2.92 -5.15 -10.82
C ALA A 50 3.35 -5.23 -9.34
N ASP A 51 4.43 -5.93 -9.02
CA ASP A 51 4.95 -6.08 -7.65
C ASP A 51 5.35 -4.74 -7.04
N VAL A 52 6.17 -3.96 -7.76
CA VAL A 52 6.62 -2.62 -7.32
C VAL A 52 5.43 -1.68 -7.17
N GLN A 53 4.51 -1.66 -8.16
CA GLN A 53 3.32 -0.82 -8.10
C GLN A 53 2.41 -1.16 -6.92
N ILE A 54 2.16 -2.46 -6.66
CA ILE A 54 1.33 -2.91 -5.54
C ILE A 54 1.96 -2.53 -4.20
N ALA A 55 3.28 -2.65 -4.07
CA ALA A 55 4.00 -2.25 -2.86
C ALA A 55 3.89 -0.74 -2.61
N ILE A 56 4.12 0.09 -3.63
CA ILE A 56 3.97 1.56 -3.55
C ILE A 56 2.53 1.97 -3.19
N LEU A 57 1.54 1.36 -3.85
CA LEU A 57 0.12 1.63 -3.56
C LEU A 57 -0.25 1.24 -2.13
N THR A 58 0.32 0.14 -1.62
CA THR A 58 0.08 -0.32 -0.26
C THR A 58 0.62 0.67 0.77
N GLU A 59 1.83 1.19 0.58
CA GLU A 59 2.38 2.22 1.47
C GLU A 59 1.51 3.48 1.47
N ARG A 60 1.14 3.96 0.27
CA ARG A 60 0.31 5.16 0.13
C ARG A 60 -1.08 5.01 0.76
N ILE A 61 -1.67 3.81 0.68
CA ILE A 61 -2.95 3.50 1.35
C ILE A 61 -2.80 3.58 2.87
N THR A 62 -1.69 3.07 3.41
CA THR A 62 -1.40 3.14 4.86
C THR A 62 -1.27 4.58 5.32
N GLU A 63 -0.45 5.39 4.64
CA GLU A 63 -0.28 6.81 4.96
C GLU A 63 -1.60 7.59 4.92
N LEU A 64 -2.38 7.41 3.84
CA LEU A 64 -3.69 8.05 3.71
C LEU A 64 -4.68 7.59 4.77
N THR A 65 -4.62 6.34 5.19
CA THR A 65 -5.48 5.82 6.26
C THR A 65 -5.13 6.48 7.60
N GLU A 66 -3.84 6.61 7.94
CA GLU A 66 -3.40 7.33 9.14
C GLU A 66 -3.70 8.84 9.08
N HIS A 67 -3.65 9.43 7.90
CA HIS A 67 -4.09 10.80 7.68
C HIS A 67 -5.59 10.97 7.97
N LEU A 68 -6.45 10.12 7.38
CA LEU A 68 -7.90 10.19 7.54
C LEU A 68 -8.37 9.89 8.98
N LYS A 69 -7.59 9.15 9.77
CA LYS A 69 -7.86 9.00 11.22
C LYS A 69 -7.79 10.35 11.95
N ARG A 70 -6.87 11.23 11.54
CA ARG A 70 -6.73 12.59 12.09
C ARG A 70 -7.68 13.59 11.44
N ALA A 71 -8.01 13.39 10.16
CA ALA A 71 -8.89 14.26 9.38
C ALA A 71 -10.12 13.50 8.83
N PRO A 72 -11.07 13.10 9.70
CA PRO A 72 -12.19 12.24 9.29
C PRO A 72 -13.17 12.89 8.29
N LYS A 73 -13.21 14.23 8.27
CA LYS A 73 -14.06 15.06 7.40
C LYS A 73 -13.45 15.34 6.03
N ASP A 74 -12.23 14.90 5.75
CA ASP A 74 -11.63 15.05 4.41
C ASP A 74 -12.21 14.00 3.45
N HIS A 75 -13.26 14.40 2.76
CA HIS A 75 -13.94 13.57 1.76
C HIS A 75 -13.13 13.42 0.46
N GLY A 76 -12.29 14.40 0.11
CA GLY A 76 -11.45 14.35 -1.09
C GLY A 76 -10.36 13.31 -0.96
N SER A 77 -9.65 13.29 0.17
CA SER A 77 -8.64 12.28 0.49
C SER A 77 -9.26 10.89 0.62
N ARG A 78 -10.50 10.78 1.13
CA ARG A 78 -11.24 9.50 1.15
C ARG A 78 -11.55 8.99 -0.26
N LEU A 79 -11.93 9.87 -1.18
CA LEU A 79 -12.15 9.49 -2.59
C LEU A 79 -10.84 9.04 -3.24
N ALA A 80 -9.73 9.75 -2.99
CA ALA A 80 -8.41 9.36 -3.47
C ALA A 80 -8.00 7.98 -2.93
N LEU A 81 -8.23 7.72 -1.63
CA LEU A 81 -7.98 6.42 -1.00
C LEU A 81 -8.76 5.30 -1.72
N LEU A 82 -10.06 5.48 -1.97
CA LEU A 82 -10.88 4.48 -2.66
C LEU A 82 -10.38 4.18 -4.07
N LYS A 83 -9.94 5.21 -4.81
CA LYS A 83 -9.33 5.03 -6.14
C LYS A 83 -8.05 4.19 -6.07
N LEU A 84 -7.19 4.44 -5.09
CA LEU A 84 -5.94 3.69 -4.89
C LEU A 84 -6.20 2.23 -4.49
N VAL A 85 -7.16 1.99 -3.59
CA VAL A 85 -7.59 0.63 -3.21
C VAL A 85 -8.11 -0.14 -4.43
N GLY A 86 -8.95 0.50 -5.25
CA GLY A 86 -9.46 -0.10 -6.49
C GLY A 86 -8.35 -0.42 -7.49
N GLN A 87 -7.38 0.47 -7.66
CA GLN A 87 -6.22 0.23 -8.53
C GLN A 87 -5.37 -0.96 -8.03
N ARG A 88 -5.07 -1.02 -6.72
CA ARG A 88 -4.33 -2.12 -6.12
C ARG A 88 -5.05 -3.45 -6.33
N ARG A 89 -6.37 -3.48 -6.15
CA ARG A 89 -7.20 -4.67 -6.38
C ARG A 89 -7.08 -5.17 -7.82
N ARG A 90 -7.20 -4.29 -8.81
CA ARG A 90 -7.05 -4.66 -10.23
C ARG A 90 -5.67 -5.25 -10.55
N LEU A 91 -4.61 -4.69 -9.98
CA LEU A 91 -3.24 -5.23 -10.16
C LEU A 91 -3.06 -6.59 -9.49
N LEU A 92 -3.64 -6.80 -8.30
CA LEU A 92 -3.62 -8.09 -7.62
C LEU A 92 -4.41 -9.15 -8.40
N ASP A 93 -5.57 -8.78 -8.96
CA ASP A 93 -6.40 -9.68 -9.77
C ASP A 93 -5.66 -10.06 -11.07
N TYR A 94 -4.99 -9.09 -11.72
CA TYR A 94 -4.11 -9.34 -12.87
C TYR A 94 -2.93 -10.26 -12.52
N LEU A 95 -2.25 -10.03 -11.39
CA LEU A 95 -1.14 -10.87 -10.97
C LEU A 95 -1.61 -12.30 -10.66
N ASN A 96 -2.78 -12.44 -10.03
CA ASN A 96 -3.36 -13.75 -9.72
C ASN A 96 -3.72 -14.56 -10.98
N SER A 97 -4.21 -13.89 -12.04
CA SER A 97 -4.58 -14.55 -13.30
C SER A 97 -3.37 -14.86 -14.18
N THR A 98 -2.30 -14.09 -14.09
CA THR A 98 -1.08 -14.27 -14.91
C THR A 98 -0.06 -15.19 -14.25
N ASP A 99 0.20 -15.00 -12.96
CA ASP A 99 1.15 -15.81 -12.19
C ASP A 99 0.73 -15.92 -10.73
N THR A 100 0.02 -17.02 -10.45
CA THR A 100 -0.49 -17.32 -9.12
C THR A 100 0.61 -17.54 -8.07
N LYS A 101 1.83 -17.97 -8.47
CA LYS A 101 2.95 -18.15 -7.53
C LYS A 101 3.51 -16.80 -7.10
N ARG A 102 3.70 -15.88 -8.05
CA ARG A 102 4.09 -14.49 -7.76
C ARG A 102 3.06 -13.79 -6.89
N TYR A 103 1.78 -13.95 -7.20
CA TYR A 103 0.69 -13.43 -6.37
C TYR A 103 0.77 -13.90 -4.91
N GLN A 104 0.92 -15.21 -4.67
CA GLN A 104 1.04 -15.76 -3.32
C GLN A 104 2.27 -15.22 -2.59
N THR A 105 3.41 -15.15 -3.27
CA THR A 105 4.66 -14.63 -2.72
C THR A 105 4.51 -13.16 -2.32
N LEU A 106 3.91 -12.35 -3.20
CA LEU A 106 3.69 -10.93 -2.97
C LEU A 106 2.71 -10.69 -1.81
N ILE A 107 1.61 -11.44 -1.75
CA ILE A 107 0.64 -11.34 -0.65
C ILE A 107 1.29 -11.70 0.69
N ASN A 108 2.09 -12.76 0.74
CA ASN A 108 2.80 -13.15 1.95
C ASN A 108 3.81 -12.08 2.39
N LYS A 109 4.54 -11.50 1.43
CA LYS A 109 5.53 -10.45 1.67
C LYS A 109 4.89 -9.16 2.16
N LEU A 110 3.74 -8.77 1.60
CA LEU A 110 3.00 -7.56 1.97
C LEU A 110 1.98 -7.79 3.10
N LYS A 111 1.82 -9.04 3.58
CA LYS A 111 0.84 -9.46 4.59
C LYS A 111 -0.58 -8.94 4.31
N LEU A 112 -0.99 -8.93 3.04
CA LEU A 112 -2.31 -8.46 2.63
C LEU A 112 -3.36 -9.56 2.91
N ARG A 113 -4.47 -9.21 3.57
CA ARG A 113 -5.61 -10.11 3.78
C ARG A 113 -6.62 -10.02 2.62
N ARG A 114 -7.23 -11.16 2.29
CA ARG A 114 -8.29 -11.30 1.27
C ARG A 114 -9.66 -11.10 1.91
#